data_AF-A0A643C631-F1
#
_entry.id   AF-A0A643C631-F1
#
_cell.length_a   1.000
_cell.length_b   1.000
_cell.length_c   1.000
_cell.angle_alpha   90.00
_cell.angle_beta   90.00
_cell.angle_gamma   90.00
#
_symmetry.space_group_name_H-M   'P 1'
#
loop_
_entity.id
_entity.type
_entity.pdbx_description
1 polymer ?
#
loop_
_entity_poly.entity_id
_entity_poly.type
_entity_poly.pdbx_seq_one_letter_code
_entity_poly.pdbx_strand_id
1 'polypeptide(L)'
;MQGAVEAGERAAREVLNALGKVAKKDIWVQEPESEDVPAVEITHTFWERNLPPVTGLLLKIIGFSTSVTALWFVVYKFRLPTRS
;
A
#
# COMPACT_ATOMS: atom_id res chain seq x y z
N MET A 1 -2.97 -12.49 -19.65
CA MET A 1 -3.17 -12.33 -21.10
C MET A 1 -3.57 -10.90 -21.48
N GLN A 2 -4.19 -10.10 -20.60
CA GLN A 2 -4.47 -8.67 -20.83
C GLN A 2 -3.29 -7.88 -21.42
N GLY A 3 -2.10 -7.94 -20.79
CA GLY A 3 -0.95 -7.13 -21.25
C GLY A 3 -0.46 -7.45 -22.67
N ALA A 4 -0.72 -8.66 -23.19
CA ALA A 4 -0.39 -9.01 -24.58
C ALA A 4 -1.36 -8.37 -25.58
N VAL A 5 -2.65 -8.33 -25.22
CA VAL A 5 -3.70 -7.69 -26.04
C VAL A 5 -3.51 -6.17 -26.04
N GLU A 6 -3.32 -5.57 -24.86
CA GLU A 6 -3.07 -4.13 -24.72
C GLU A 6 -1.84 -3.68 -25.50
N ALA A 7 -0.72 -4.40 -25.37
CA ALA A 7 0.51 -4.08 -26.10
C ALA A 7 0.36 -4.25 -27.62
N GLY A 8 -0.33 -5.31 -28.06
CA GLY A 8 -0.57 -5.57 -29.49
C GLY A 8 -1.46 -4.51 -30.13
N GLU A 9 -2.56 -4.16 -29.47
CA GLU A 9 -3.48 -3.13 -29.96
C GLU A 9 -2.81 -1.74 -29.96
N ARG A 10 -2.05 -1.41 -28.92
CA ARG A 10 -1.28 -0.15 -28.87
C ARG A 10 -0.29 -0.06 -30.03
N ALA A 11 0.47 -1.12 -30.30
CA ALA A 11 1.42 -1.15 -31.41
C ALA A 11 0.72 -0.95 -32.77
N ALA A 12 -0.46 -1.56 -32.96
CA ALA A 12 -1.25 -1.34 -34.17
C ALA A 12 -1.71 0.14 -34.31
N ARG A 13 -2.14 0.75 -33.21
CA ARG A 13 -2.55 2.18 -33.18
C ARG A 13 -1.38 3.13 -33.43
N GLU A 14 -0.18 2.80 -32.97
CA GLU A 14 1.05 3.56 -33.28
C GLU A 14 1.34 3.56 -34.79
N VAL A 15 1.22 2.40 -35.44
CA VAL A 15 1.36 2.28 -36.91
C VAL A 15 0.26 3.06 -37.63
N LEU A 16 -0.99 2.97 -37.18
CA LEU A 16 -2.12 3.71 -37.78
C LEU A 16 -1.98 5.23 -37.62
N ASN A 17 -1.41 5.71 -36.52
CA ASN A 17 -1.07 7.12 -36.35
C ASN A 17 0.05 7.55 -37.31
N ALA A 18 1.08 6.72 -37.50
CA ALA A 18 2.12 7.00 -38.49
C ALA A 18 1.56 7.06 -39.93
N LEU A 19 0.49 6.32 -40.21
CA LEU A 19 -0.25 6.36 -41.47
C LEU A 19 -1.30 7.50 -41.55
N GLY A 20 -1.39 8.35 -40.52
CA GLY A 20 -2.32 9.48 -40.47
C GLY A 20 -3.80 9.12 -40.31
N LYS A 21 -4.11 7.86 -39.95
CA LYS A 21 -5.49 7.37 -39.81
C LYS A 21 -6.06 7.54 -38.40
N VAL A 22 -5.20 7.69 -37.40
CA VAL A 22 -5.55 7.78 -35.98
C VAL A 22 -4.81 8.98 -35.41
N ALA A 23 -5.46 9.81 -34.59
CA ALA A 23 -4.77 10.94 -33.96
C ALA A 23 -3.87 10.43 -32.83
N LYS A 24 -2.77 11.15 -32.54
CA LYS A 24 -1.83 10.77 -31.47
C LYS A 24 -2.50 10.56 -30.10
N LYS A 25 -3.59 11.28 -29.83
CA LYS A 25 -4.40 11.16 -28.60
C LYS A 25 -5.13 9.82 -28.48
N ASP A 26 -5.40 9.16 -29.61
CA ASP A 26 -6.19 7.93 -29.69
C ASP A 26 -5.29 6.68 -29.73
N ILE A 27 -3.97 6.82 -29.54
CA ILE A 27 -3.03 5.68 -29.42
C ILE A 27 -3.22 4.98 -28.07
N TRP A 28 -3.43 5.76 -27.01
CA TRP A 28 -3.59 5.30 -25.64
C TRP A 28 -5.06 5.38 -25.28
N VAL A 29 -5.79 4.32 -25.60
CA VAL A 29 -7.20 4.19 -25.27
C VAL A 29 -7.31 3.40 -23.97
N GLN A 30 -8.13 3.88 -23.03
CA GLN A 30 -8.50 3.07 -21.87
C GLN A 30 -9.63 2.11 -22.27
N GLU A 31 -9.41 0.83 -21.99
CA GLU A 31 -10.44 -0.20 -22.12
C GLU A 31 -11.58 0.13 -21.14
N PRO A 32 -12.85 0.12 -21.56
CA PRO A 32 -13.95 0.18 -20.60
C PRO A 32 -13.93 -1.05 -19.69
N GLU A 33 -14.42 -0.88 -18.46
CA GLU A 33 -14.62 -2.00 -17.54
C GLU A 33 -15.56 -3.05 -18.16
N SER A 34 -15.31 -4.32 -17.84
CA SER A 34 -16.14 -5.41 -18.36
C SER A 34 -17.45 -5.50 -17.58
N GLU A 35 -18.57 -5.46 -18.29
CA GLU A 35 -19.92 -5.63 -17.71
C GLU A 35 -20.11 -7.06 -17.12
N ASP A 36 -19.49 -8.07 -17.75
CA ASP A 36 -19.62 -9.46 -17.33
C ASP A 36 -18.71 -9.83 -16.15
N VAL A 37 -17.58 -9.13 -16.02
CA VAL A 37 -16.56 -9.37 -14.98
C VAL A 37 -16.11 -8.03 -14.40
N PRO A 38 -16.92 -7.41 -13.53
CA PRO A 38 -16.59 -6.11 -12.97
C PRO A 38 -15.42 -6.20 -11.99
N ALA A 39 -14.55 -5.19 -12.00
CA ALA A 39 -13.49 -5.06 -11.01
C ALA A 39 -14.09 -4.67 -9.63
N VAL A 40 -14.15 -5.64 -8.72
CA VAL A 40 -14.53 -5.38 -7.32
C VAL A 40 -13.38 -4.70 -6.60
N GLU A 41 -13.67 -3.61 -5.88
CA GLU A 41 -12.66 -2.88 -5.11
C GLU A 41 -11.99 -3.78 -4.06
N ILE A 42 -10.65 -3.73 -4.01
CA ILE A 42 -9.87 -4.45 -3.01
C ILE A 42 -9.91 -3.63 -1.72
N THR A 43 -10.76 -4.07 -0.79
CA THR A 43 -10.85 -3.46 0.54
C THR A 43 -9.83 -4.10 1.48
N HIS A 44 -9.14 -3.27 2.23
CA HIS A 44 -8.24 -3.71 3.29
C HIS A 44 -8.92 -3.55 4.65
N THR A 45 -8.83 -4.58 5.48
CA THR A 45 -9.39 -4.53 6.84
C THR A 45 -8.56 -3.61 7.74
N PHE A 46 -9.16 -3.18 8.86
CA PHE A 46 -8.47 -2.35 9.85
C PHE A 46 -7.17 -3.00 10.34
N TRP A 47 -7.16 -4.31 10.52
CA TRP A 47 -6.00 -5.07 10.98
C TRP A 47 -4.94 -5.23 9.90
N GLU A 48 -5.31 -5.47 8.64
CA GLU A 48 -4.33 -5.50 7.53
C GLU A 48 -3.55 -4.20 7.39
N ARG A 49 -4.16 -3.06 7.72
CA ARG A 49 -3.49 -1.75 7.68
C ARG A 49 -2.65 -1.44 8.92
N ASN A 50 -3.13 -1.83 10.10
CA ASN A 50 -2.56 -1.38 11.37
C ASN A 50 -1.72 -2.44 12.10
N LEU A 51 -1.79 -3.72 11.69
CA LEU A 51 -0.94 -4.74 12.30
C LEU A 51 0.51 -4.47 11.93
N PRO A 52 1.37 -4.21 12.93
CA PRO A 52 2.77 -4.01 12.67
C PRO A 52 3.41 -5.33 12.20
N PRO A 53 4.38 -5.27 11.27
CA PRO A 53 5.15 -6.45 10.92
C PRO A 53 5.89 -6.99 12.15
N VAL A 54 6.27 -8.28 12.13
CA VAL A 54 6.89 -9.00 13.28
C VAL A 54 8.03 -8.21 13.92
N THR A 55 8.89 -7.61 13.09
CA THR A 55 10.00 -6.75 13.51
C THR A 55 9.52 -5.47 14.22
N GLY A 56 8.43 -4.86 13.76
CA GLY A 56 7.82 -3.69 14.39
C GLY A 56 7.15 -4.00 15.72
N LEU A 57 6.49 -5.15 15.84
CA LEU A 57 5.87 -5.59 17.09
C LEU A 57 6.92 -5.89 18.17
N LEU A 58 7.89 -6.74 17.85
CA LEU A 58 8.90 -7.20 18.81
C LEU A 58 9.89 -6.09 19.20
N LEU A 59 10.41 -5.33 18.22
CA LEU A 59 11.47 -4.35 18.53
C LEU A 59 10.91 -3.02 19.02
N LYS A 60 9.84 -2.50 18.39
CA LYS A 60 9.37 -1.15 18.70
C LYS A 60 8.34 -1.16 19.82
N ILE A 61 7.30 -1.98 19.71
CA ILE A 61 6.19 -1.94 20.66
C ILE A 61 6.57 -2.62 21.98
N ILE A 62 7.07 -3.86 21.92
CA ILE A 62 7.45 -4.62 23.11
C ILE A 62 8.71 -4.02 23.76
N GLY A 63 9.72 -3.63 22.96
CA GLY A 63 10.92 -2.96 23.49
C GLY A 63 10.59 -1.63 24.19
N PHE A 64 9.69 -0.83 23.63
CA PHE A 64 9.26 0.42 24.26
C PHE A 64 8.39 0.18 25.49
N SER A 65 7.42 -0.74 25.45
CA SER A 65 6.54 -0.99 26.58
C SER A 65 7.29 -1.58 27.79
N THR A 66 8.26 -2.48 27.55
CA THR A 66 9.09 -3.05 28.62
C THR A 66 9.98 -2.00 29.25
N SER A 67 10.56 -1.09 28.46
CA SER A 67 11.35 0.04 28.97
C SER A 67 10.52 0.99 29.83
N VAL A 68 9.32 1.36 29.37
CA VAL A 68 8.40 2.23 30.13
C VAL A 68 7.93 1.53 31.41
N THR A 69 7.61 0.25 31.34
CA THR A 69 7.17 -0.53 32.51
C THR A 69 8.30 -0.69 33.53
N ALA A 70 9.52 -0.94 33.09
CA ALA A 70 10.69 -1.01 33.96
C ALA A 70 10.98 0.34 34.63
N LEU A 71 10.93 1.44 33.86
CA LEU A 71 11.08 2.79 34.40
C LEU A 71 9.99 3.11 35.42
N TRP A 72 8.73 2.78 35.11
CA TRP A 72 7.60 2.97 36.02
C TRP A 72 7.77 2.16 37.31
N PHE A 73 8.23 0.91 37.20
CA PHE A 73 8.50 0.06 38.36
C PHE A 73 9.63 0.63 39.23
N VAL A 74 10.70 1.15 38.62
CA VAL A 74 11.79 1.84 39.32
C VAL A 74 11.25 3.08 40.03
N VAL A 75 10.49 3.94 39.35
CA VAL A 75 9.89 5.15 39.96
C VAL A 75 8.93 4.77 41.10
N TYR A 76 8.15 3.71 40.95
CA TYR A 76 7.23 3.23 41.98
C TYR A 76 7.97 2.66 43.19
N LYS A 77 9.03 1.88 42.96
CA LYS A 77 9.83 1.24 44.01
C LYS A 77 10.72 2.25 44.74
N PHE A 78 11.25 3.23 44.03
CA PHE A 78 12.18 4.23 44.55
C PHE A 78 11.54 5.58 44.86
N ARG A 79 10.20 5.73 44.72
CA ARG A 79 9.37 6.91 44.99
C ARG A 79 10.22 8.07 45.54
N LEU A 80 10.86 8.78 44.60
CA LEU A 80 11.96 9.72 44.79
C LEU A 80 12.04 10.29 46.23
N PRO A 81 13.15 10.10 46.97
CA PRO A 81 13.43 10.92 48.14
C PRO A 81 13.82 12.33 47.67
N THR A 82 12.89 13.08 47.09
CA THR A 82 13.04 14.52 46.87
C THR A 82 11.99 15.25 47.70
N ARG A 83 12.22 15.22 49.01
CA ARG A 83 11.82 16.30 49.93
C ARG A 83 12.68 16.19 51.20
N SER A 84 13.85 16.81 51.16
CA SER A 84 14.44 17.47 52.32
C SER A 84 14.49 18.96 52.03
#